data_AF-A0A1U7PRL4-F1
#
_entry.id   AF-A0A1U7PRL4-F1
#
_cell.length_a   1.000
_cell.length_b   1.000
_cell.length_c   1.000
_cell.angle_alpha   90.00
_cell.angle_beta   90.00
_cell.angle_gamma   90.00
#
_symmetry.space_group_name_H-M   'P 1'
#
loop_
_entity.id
_entity.type
_entity.pdbx_description
1 polymer ?
#
loop_
_entity_poly.entity_id
_entity_poly.type
_entity_poly.pdbx_seq_one_letter_code
_entity_poly.pdbx_strand_id
1 'polypeptide(L)'
;MNKRFGITLFLVLFLAVNSFAQSKKSLWTIDATKTDNYVGAPIANGKIGILPWKEPFSVRHVMLNHVFDIGDAGVNQALQGINPFHLELSLNGQKLRCNR
;
A
#
# COMPACT_ATOMS: atom_id res chain seq x y z
N MET A 1 46.67 -29.90 -6.63
CA MET A 1 45.63 -28.87 -6.85
C MET A 1 46.32 -27.51 -6.94
N ASN A 2 46.24 -26.84 -8.09
CA ASN A 2 47.01 -25.62 -8.34
C ASN A 2 46.54 -24.49 -7.42
N LYS A 3 47.44 -23.91 -6.61
CA LYS A 3 47.11 -22.82 -5.65
C LYS A 3 46.37 -21.66 -6.32
N ARG A 4 46.66 -21.38 -7.60
CA ARG A 4 45.96 -20.38 -8.42
C ARG A 4 44.49 -20.72 -8.67
N PHE A 5 44.17 -21.99 -8.91
CA PHE A 5 42.80 -22.45 -9.15
C PHE A 5 41.93 -22.30 -7.89
N GLY A 6 42.48 -22.63 -6.71
CA GLY A 6 41.78 -22.45 -5.43
C GLY A 6 41.46 -20.98 -5.13
N ILE A 7 42.40 -20.07 -5.42
CA ILE A 7 42.21 -18.62 -5.23
C ILE A 7 41.14 -18.09 -6.19
N THR A 8 41.19 -18.46 -7.48
CA THR A 8 40.18 -18.04 -8.46
C THR A 8 38.78 -18.53 -8.09
N LEU A 9 38.66 -19.78 -7.64
CA LEU A 9 37.39 -20.34 -7.21
C LEU A 9 36.82 -19.61 -5.98
N PHE A 10 37.68 -19.31 -5.00
CA PHE A 10 37.29 -18.54 -3.81
C PHE A 10 36.81 -17.13 -4.16
N LEU A 11 37.48 -16.44 -5.10
CA LEU A 11 37.09 -15.10 -5.55
C LEU A 11 35.73 -15.10 -6.23
N VAL A 12 35.47 -16.07 -7.12
CA VAL A 12 34.20 -16.21 -7.83
C VAL A 12 33.07 -16.51 -6.85
N LEU A 13 33.30 -17.39 -5.87
CA LEU A 13 32.32 -17.71 -4.85
C LEU A 13 32.00 -16.50 -3.96
N PHE A 14 33.02 -15.72 -3.59
CA PHE A 14 32.84 -14.49 -2.82
C PHE A 14 32.03 -13.42 -3.57
N LEU A 15 32.28 -13.25 -4.87
CA LEU A 15 31.53 -12.34 -5.74
C LEU A 15 30.06 -12.77 -5.87
N ALA A 16 29.79 -14.07 -6.05
CA ALA A 16 28.44 -14.59 -6.18
C ALA A 16 27.57 -14.35 -4.93
N VAL A 17 28.14 -14.47 -3.72
CA VAL A 17 27.40 -14.24 -2.46
C VAL A 17 26.99 -12.77 -2.30
N ASN A 18 27.82 -11.83 -2.77
CA ASN A 18 27.51 -10.39 -2.68
C ASN A 18 26.40 -9.95 -3.66
N SER A 19 26.17 -10.68 -4.76
CA SER A 19 25.10 -10.37 -5.73
C SER A 19 23.69 -10.60 -5.18
N PHE A 20 23.49 -11.55 -4.26
CA PHE A 20 22.17 -11.82 -3.67
C PHE A 20 21.72 -10.79 -2.63
N ALA A 21 22.61 -9.91 -2.17
CA ALA A 21 22.30 -8.88 -1.17
C ALA A 21 21.58 -7.65 -1.76
N GLN A 22 21.39 -7.57 -3.09
CA GLN A 22 20.76 -6.44 -3.78
C GLN A 22 19.23 -6.52 -3.82
N SER A 23 18.57 -7.00 -2.77
CA SER A 23 17.12 -6.86 -2.60
C SER A 23 16.81 -5.48 -1.97
N LYS A 24 17.01 -4.39 -2.73
CA LYS A 24 16.61 -3.06 -2.24
C LYS A 24 15.10 -2.90 -2.37
N LYS A 25 14.38 -3.26 -1.32
CA LYS A 25 13.04 -2.71 -1.09
C LYS A 25 13.19 -1.18 -1.02
N SER A 26 12.34 -0.44 -1.72
CA SER A 26 12.41 1.02 -1.74
C SER A 26 12.31 1.57 -0.32
N LEU A 27 13.25 2.45 0.05
CA LEU A 27 13.26 3.12 1.36
C LEU A 27 12.06 4.07 1.55
N TRP A 28 11.39 4.43 0.45
CA TRP A 28 10.29 5.39 0.42
C TRP A 28 8.93 4.73 0.21
N THR A 29 8.84 3.41 0.37
CA THR A 29 7.61 2.66 0.09
C THR A 29 7.12 1.93 1.33
N ILE A 30 5.83 2.06 1.59
CA ILE A 30 5.10 1.31 2.61
C ILE A 30 4.27 0.25 1.88
N ASP A 31 4.60 -1.02 2.09
CA ASP A 31 3.92 -2.15 1.46
C ASP A 31 3.17 -2.98 2.50
N ALA A 32 1.94 -3.38 2.17
CA ALA A 32 1.16 -4.35 2.93
C ALA A 32 0.90 -5.59 2.07
N THR A 33 1.29 -6.77 2.57
CA THR A 33 1.12 -8.05 1.87
C THR A 33 -0.10 -8.83 2.32
N LYS A 34 -0.68 -8.48 3.48
CA LYS A 34 -1.88 -9.07 4.04
C LYS A 34 -2.90 -7.99 4.36
N THR A 35 -4.17 -8.30 4.17
CA THR A 35 -5.29 -7.38 4.40
C THR A 35 -6.07 -7.69 5.69
N ASP A 36 -5.58 -8.64 6.50
CA ASP A 36 -6.13 -8.96 7.82
C ASP A 36 -5.96 -7.76 8.77
N ASN A 37 -7.07 -7.27 9.33
CA ASN A 37 -7.09 -6.04 10.15
C ASN A 37 -6.44 -4.81 9.48
N TYR A 38 -6.55 -4.72 8.15
CA TYR A 38 -5.96 -3.64 7.38
C TYR A 38 -6.69 -2.31 7.54
N VAL A 39 -5.91 -1.25 7.71
CA VAL A 39 -6.35 0.14 7.58
C VAL A 39 -5.55 0.75 6.44
N GLY A 40 -6.24 1.36 5.48
CA GLY A 40 -5.61 2.01 4.34
C GLY A 40 -4.66 3.13 4.75
N ALA A 41 -3.63 3.37 3.95
CA ALA A 41 -2.76 4.52 4.12
C ALA A 41 -3.48 5.78 3.61
N PRO A 42 -3.87 6.73 4.47
CA PRO A 42 -4.55 7.94 4.02
C PRO A 42 -3.60 8.82 3.22
N ILE A 43 -4.13 9.45 2.18
CA ILE A 43 -3.41 10.44 1.36
C ILE A 43 -4.18 11.75 1.36
N ALA A 44 -3.47 12.88 1.38
CA ALA A 44 -4.10 14.20 1.42
C ALA A 44 -3.21 15.28 0.81
N ASN A 45 -3.82 16.40 0.41
CA ASN A 45 -3.13 17.58 -0.12
C ASN A 45 -3.47 18.89 0.63
N GLY A 46 -4.10 18.80 1.81
CA GLY A 46 -4.55 19.95 2.61
C GLY A 46 -5.94 20.49 2.26
N LYS A 47 -6.52 20.11 1.12
CA LYS A 47 -7.93 20.40 0.78
C LYS A 47 -8.81 19.15 0.82
N ILE A 48 -8.29 18.04 0.29
CA ILE A 48 -8.97 16.75 0.26
C ILE A 48 -8.09 15.69 0.91
N GLY A 49 -8.71 14.82 1.69
CA GLY A 49 -8.14 13.59 2.23
C GLY A 49 -8.92 12.39 1.71
N ILE A 50 -8.21 11.33 1.33
CA ILE A 50 -8.79 10.09 0.83
C ILE A 50 -8.25 8.94 1.67
N LEU A 51 -9.14 8.08 2.14
CA LEU A 51 -8.79 6.81 2.77
C LEU A 51 -9.06 5.65 1.79
N PRO A 52 -8.02 5.10 1.14
CA PRO A 52 -8.13 3.88 0.37
C PRO A 52 -8.60 2.71 1.25
N TRP A 53 -9.19 1.70 0.63
CA TRP A 53 -9.71 0.55 1.36
C TRP A 53 -9.16 -0.78 0.83
N LYS A 54 -9.35 -1.86 1.59
CA LYS A 54 -8.77 -3.17 1.28
C LYS A 54 -9.39 -3.81 0.04
N GLU A 55 -10.67 -3.52 -0.23
CA GLU A 55 -11.33 -3.98 -1.44
C GLU A 55 -10.75 -3.25 -2.67
N PRO A 56 -10.52 -3.97 -3.78
CA PRO A 56 -10.01 -3.36 -5.01
C PRO A 56 -10.88 -2.17 -5.43
N PHE A 57 -10.21 -1.10 -5.89
CA PHE A 57 -10.84 0.12 -6.39
C PHE A 57 -11.86 0.78 -5.43
N SER A 58 -11.69 0.52 -4.13
CA SER A 58 -12.59 1.04 -3.10
C SER A 58 -11.91 2.14 -2.28
N VAL A 59 -12.70 3.17 -1.98
CA VAL A 59 -12.37 4.26 -1.07
C VAL A 59 -13.38 4.22 0.06
N ARG A 60 -12.89 4.24 1.31
CA ARG A 60 -13.76 4.17 2.49
C ARG A 60 -14.27 5.55 2.89
N HIS A 61 -13.37 6.54 2.90
CA HIS A 61 -13.70 7.91 3.29
C HIS A 61 -13.07 8.91 2.34
N VAL A 62 -13.83 9.95 2.01
CA VAL A 62 -13.34 11.19 1.41
C VAL A 62 -13.65 12.29 2.40
N MET A 63 -12.65 13.08 2.76
CA MET A 63 -12.77 14.18 3.71
C MET A 63 -12.40 15.47 3.00
N LEU A 64 -13.20 16.51 3.19
CA LEU A 64 -12.93 17.84 2.66
C LEU A 64 -12.57 18.76 3.83
N ASN A 65 -11.48 19.51 3.66
CA ASN A 65 -11.10 20.49 4.65
C ASN A 65 -12.17 21.59 4.75
N HIS A 66 -12.36 22.11 5.96
CA HIS A 66 -13.35 23.14 6.29
C HIS A 66 -14.83 22.74 6.10
N VAL A 67 -15.12 21.45 5.88
CA VAL A 67 -16.51 20.94 5.82
C VAL A 67 -16.81 20.20 7.12
N PHE A 68 -17.70 20.78 7.92
CA PHE A 68 -18.07 20.29 9.25
C PHE A 68 -19.58 20.28 9.42
N ASP A 69 -20.07 19.41 10.30
CA ASP A 69 -21.46 19.36 10.74
C ASP A 69 -21.54 18.94 12.22
N ILE A 70 -22.71 19.11 12.84
CA ILE A 70 -22.95 18.69 14.22
C ILE A 70 -23.21 17.18 14.22
N GLY A 71 -22.31 16.42 14.86
CA GLY A 71 -22.48 14.98 15.04
C GLY A 71 -23.50 14.62 16.12
N ASP A 72 -23.74 13.32 16.28
CA ASP A 72 -24.67 12.78 17.28
C ASP A 72 -24.34 13.20 18.73
N ALA A 73 -23.06 13.50 18.99
CA ALA A 73 -22.60 14.00 20.29
C ALA A 73 -22.85 15.50 20.52
N GLY A 74 -23.48 16.20 19.58
CA GLY A 74 -23.81 17.63 19.69
C GLY A 74 -22.60 18.57 19.48
N VAL A 75 -21.49 18.07 18.95
CA VAL A 75 -20.27 18.85 18.67
C VAL A 75 -19.96 18.89 17.18
N ASN A 76 -19.28 19.95 16.75
CA ASN A 76 -18.79 20.07 15.38
C ASN A 76 -17.75 18.98 15.08
N GLN A 77 -18.00 18.21 14.03
CA GLN A 77 -17.11 17.15 13.54
C GLN A 77 -16.88 17.31 12.04
N ALA A 78 -15.73 16.81 11.55
CA ALA A 78 -15.45 16.80 10.12
C ALA A 78 -16.49 15.93 9.41
N LEU A 79 -17.16 16.50 8.40
CA LEU A 79 -18.19 15.79 7.66
C LEU A 79 -17.54 14.89 6.61
N GLN A 80 -17.98 13.64 6.54
CA GLN A 80 -17.59 12.75 5.45
C GLN A 80 -18.17 13.28 4.13
N GLY A 81 -17.28 13.57 3.18
CA GLY A 81 -17.65 13.99 1.85
C GLY A 81 -18.22 12.85 1.00
N ILE A 82 -18.83 13.23 -0.12
CA ILE A 82 -19.27 12.29 -1.16
C ILE A 82 -18.04 11.59 -1.73
N ASN A 83 -18.15 10.28 -2.00
CA ASN A 83 -17.10 9.49 -2.61
C ASN A 83 -17.32 9.33 -4.13
N PRO A 84 -16.65 10.13 -4.98
CA PRO A 84 -16.74 10.00 -6.44
C PRO A 84 -15.75 8.98 -7.03
N PHE A 85 -14.93 8.31 -6.22
CA PHE A 85 -13.80 7.48 -6.68
C PHE A 85 -14.07 5.98 -6.58
N HIS A 86 -15.25 5.59 -6.09
CA HIS A 86 -15.60 4.18 -5.97
C HIS A 86 -15.81 3.58 -7.37
N LEU A 87 -15.07 2.51 -7.68
CA LEU A 87 -15.22 1.77 -8.93
C LEU A 87 -15.46 0.29 -8.63
N GLU A 88 -16.18 -0.37 -9.52
CA GLU A 88 -16.49 -1.79 -9.46
C GLU A 88 -16.00 -2.48 -10.72
N LEU A 89 -15.24 -3.56 -10.55
CA LEU A 89 -14.77 -4.41 -11.65
C LEU A 89 -15.44 -5.77 -11.57
N SER A 90 -16.03 -6.20 -12.68
CA SER A 90 -16.58 -7.54 -12.86
C SER A 90 -15.89 -8.26 -14.02
N LEU A 91 -15.48 -9.50 -13.80
CA LEU A 91 -14.91 -10.38 -14.81
C LEU A 91 -15.87 -11.57 -15.00
N ASN A 92 -16.31 -11.81 -16.24
CA ASN A 92 -17.26 -12.89 -16.57
C ASN A 92 -18.53 -12.89 -15.71
N GLY A 93 -19.08 -11.70 -15.42
CA GLY A 93 -20.26 -11.54 -14.56
C GLY A 93 -20.00 -11.71 -13.06
N GLN A 94 -18.76 -11.96 -12.63
CA GLN A 94 -18.39 -12.06 -11.22
C GLN A 94 -17.69 -10.78 -10.77
N LYS A 95 -18.27 -10.11 -9.78
CA LYS A 95 -17.67 -8.95 -9.12
C LYS A 95 -16.37 -9.36 -8.42
N LEU A 96 -15.30 -8.62 -8.69
CA LEU A 96 -14.05 -8.78 -7.94
C LEU A 96 -14.24 -8.36 -6.49
N ARG A 97 -13.76 -9.19 -5.57
CA ARG A 97 -13.76 -8.95 -4.13
C ARG A 97 -12.40 -9.32 -3.55
N CYS A 98 -12.02 -8.70 -2.44
CA CYS A 98 -10.88 -9.16 -1.66
C CYS A 98 -11.20 -10.55 -1.11
N ASN A 99 -10.26 -11.51 -1.23
CA ASN A 99 -10.45 -12.84 -0.67
C ASN A 99 -10.47 -12.72 0.86
N ARG A 100 -11.47 -13.32 1.49
CA ARG A 100 -11.73 -13.17 2.93
C ARG A 100 -10.88 -14.14 3.76
#